data_AF-A0A1W9LXZ6-F1
#
_entry.id   AF-A0A1W9LXZ6-F1
#
_cell.length_a   1.000
_cell.length_b   1.000
_cell.length_c   1.000
_cell.angle_alpha   90.00
_cell.angle_beta   90.00
_cell.angle_gamma   90.00
#
_symmetry.space_group_name_H-M   'P 1'
#
loop_
_entity.id
_entity.type
_entity.pdbx_description
1 polymer ?
#
loop_
_entity_poly.entity_id
_entity_poly.type
_entity_poly.pdbx_seq_one_letter_code
_entity_poly.pdbx_strand_id
1 'polypeptide(L)'
;MYPHTKYDKQNGLAYIRFSGKEIERSIESEDELFVFDIDKNGELIGIEILSVPRLQKNFAEFSSSTEEQIFPEMIPAYIIPFIISHQKVC
;
A
#
# COMPACT_ATOMS: atom_id res chain seq x y z
N MET A 1 15.82 -2.98 10.67
CA MET A 1 14.53 -2.77 11.33
C MET A 1 13.54 -2.34 10.27
N TYR A 2 12.46 -3.09 10.07
CA TYR A 2 11.39 -2.88 9.10
C TYR A 2 10.06 -3.21 9.80
N PRO A 3 8.91 -2.61 9.43
CA PRO A 3 8.62 -1.86 8.20
C PRO A 3 9.05 -0.38 8.20
N HIS A 4 9.29 0.19 7.01
CA HIS A 4 9.59 1.61 6.79
C HIS A 4 8.63 2.22 5.75
N THR A 5 7.95 3.31 6.09
CA THR A 5 7.02 4.01 5.19
C THR A 5 7.65 5.31 4.68
N LYS A 6 7.54 5.57 3.37
CA LYS A 6 7.81 6.87 2.74
C LYS A 6 6.54 7.40 2.12
N TYR A 7 6.33 8.71 2.20
CA TYR A 7 5.18 9.35 1.59
C TYR A 7 5.63 10.60 0.83
N ASP A 8 5.36 10.60 -0.48
CA ASP A 8 5.49 11.74 -1.36
C ASP A 8 4.15 12.49 -1.40
N LYS A 9 4.06 13.56 -0.60
CA LYS A 9 2.89 14.43 -0.52
C LYS A 9 2.57 15.13 -1.84
N GLN A 10 3.58 15.46 -2.63
CA GLN A 10 3.41 16.24 -3.85
C GLN A 10 2.72 15.40 -4.93
N ASN A 11 3.14 14.14 -5.05
CA ASN A 11 2.59 13.22 -6.05
C ASN A 11 1.50 12.31 -5.49
N GLY A 12 1.26 12.33 -4.17
CA GLY A 12 0.26 11.47 -3.52
C GLY A 12 0.66 10.00 -3.52
N LEU A 13 1.96 9.69 -3.58
CA LEU A 13 2.50 8.34 -3.65
C LEU A 13 3.05 7.91 -2.30
N ALA A 14 2.88 6.63 -1.94
CA ALA A 14 3.52 6.10 -0.75
C ALA A 14 4.23 4.78 -1.02
N TYR A 15 5.24 4.49 -0.23
CA TYR A 15 6.01 3.26 -0.32
C TYR A 15 6.18 2.65 1.06
N ILE A 16 5.82 1.38 1.21
CA ILE A 16 6.00 0.61 2.43
C ILE A 16 7.02 -0.48 2.14
N ARG A 17 8.16 -0.44 2.82
CA ARG A 17 9.21 -1.46 2.70
C ARG A 17 9.18 -2.41 3.88
N PHE A 18 9.08 -3.71 3.62
CA PHE A 18 9.05 -4.76 4.64
C PHE A 18 10.42 -5.42 4.86
N SER A 19 11.31 -5.38 3.87
CA SER A 19 12.63 -5.97 3.98
C SER A 19 13.71 -5.18 3.21
N GLY A 20 14.97 -5.39 3.58
CA GLY A 20 16.12 -4.81 2.89
C GLY A 20 16.59 -5.59 1.67
N LYS A 21 15.87 -6.65 1.27
CA LYS A 21 16.22 -7.48 0.12
C LYS A 21 16.07 -6.70 -1.19
N GLU A 22 16.69 -7.22 -2.25
CA GLU A 22 16.62 -6.69 -3.60
C GLU A 22 15.28 -7.04 -4.27
N ILE A 23 14.79 -6.12 -5.10
CA ILE A 23 13.57 -6.29 -5.89
C ILE A 23 13.95 -7.08 -7.15
N GLU A 24 13.38 -8.27 -7.30
CA GLU A 24 13.54 -9.09 -8.50
C GLU A 24 12.53 -8.67 -9.57
N ARG A 25 11.27 -8.49 -9.15
CA ARG A 25 10.18 -8.07 -10.02
C ARG A 25 9.13 -7.30 -9.24
N SER A 26 8.34 -6.52 -9.98
CA SER A 26 7.21 -5.77 -9.45
C SER A 26 5.93 -6.20 -10.18
N ILE A 27 4.82 -6.31 -9.45
CA ILE A 27 3.51 -6.74 -9.97
C ILE A 27 2.50 -5.64 -9.67
N GLU A 28 1.86 -5.10 -10.69
CA GLU A 28 0.79 -4.11 -10.52
C GLU A 28 -0.55 -4.80 -10.19
N SER A 29 -1.32 -4.22 -9.28
CA SER A 29 -2.67 -4.71 -8.95
C SER A 29 -3.66 -4.43 -10.08
N GLU A 30 -4.71 -5.24 -10.19
CA GLU A 30 -5.77 -5.05 -11.21
C GLU A 30 -6.48 -3.69 -11.12
N ASP A 31 -6.54 -3.11 -9.92
CA ASP A 31 -7.14 -1.80 -9.68
C ASP A 31 -6.18 -0.63 -9.91
N GLU A 32 -4.94 -0.89 -10.37
CA GLU A 32 -3.88 0.10 -10.64
C GLU A 32 -3.58 0.99 -9.42
N LEU A 33 -3.84 0.49 -8.21
CA LEU A 33 -3.63 1.24 -6.97
C LEU A 33 -2.31 0.86 -6.29
N PHE A 34 -1.82 -0.37 -6.52
CA PHE A 34 -0.66 -0.92 -5.86
C PHE A 34 0.34 -1.49 -6.84
N VAL A 35 1.63 -1.39 -6.48
CA VAL A 35 2.70 -2.17 -7.07
C VAL A 35 3.34 -3.01 -5.96
N PHE A 36 3.37 -4.32 -6.14
CA PHE A 36 3.94 -5.28 -5.21
C PHE A 36 5.36 -5.65 -5.61
N ASP A 37 6.33 -5.32 -4.77
CA ASP A 37 7.73 -5.69 -4.97
C ASP A 37 8.01 -7.09 -4.41
N ILE A 38 8.51 -7.98 -5.25
CA ILE A 38 8.76 -9.39 -4.96
C ILE A 38 10.27 -9.68 -5.06
N ASP A 39 10.81 -10.42 -4.08
CA ASP A 39 12.20 -10.90 -4.14
C ASP A 39 12.35 -12.15 -5.02
N LYS A 40 13.60 -12.59 -5.24
CA LYS A 40 13.92 -13.79 -6.02
C LYS A 40 13.30 -15.10 -5.52
N ASN A 41 12.87 -15.14 -4.25
CA ASN A 41 12.23 -16.31 -3.63
C ASN A 41 10.69 -16.22 -3.73
N GLY A 42 10.14 -15.15 -4.30
CA GLY A 42 8.71 -14.93 -4.35
C GLY A 42 8.13 -14.23 -3.11
N GLU A 43 8.96 -13.73 -2.20
CA GLU A 43 8.49 -13.03 -1.00
C GLU A 43 8.13 -11.57 -1.29
N LEU A 44 7.03 -11.08 -0.71
CA LEU A 44 6.65 -9.66 -0.75
C LEU A 44 7.60 -8.84 0.13
N ILE A 45 8.31 -7.89 -0.46
CA ILE A 45 9.31 -7.08 0.23
C ILE A 45 8.99 -5.58 0.27
N GLY A 46 8.01 -5.14 -0.54
CA GLY A 46 7.52 -3.76 -0.52
C GLY A 46 6.19 -3.60 -1.26
N ILE A 47 5.52 -2.49 -0.98
CA ILE A 47 4.30 -2.05 -1.68
C ILE A 47 4.46 -0.58 -2.02
N GLU A 48 4.33 -0.25 -3.30
CA GLU A 48 4.08 1.11 -3.77
C GLU A 48 2.57 1.35 -3.85
N ILE A 49 2.15 2.53 -3.41
CA ILE A 49 0.77 2.99 -3.42
C ILE A 49 0.73 4.15 -4.40
N LEU A 50 0.07 3.93 -5.53
CA LEU A 50 0.04 4.85 -6.68
C LEU A 50 -0.93 6.02 -6.47
N SER A 51 -1.81 5.93 -5.47
CA SER A 51 -2.68 7.04 -5.08
C SER A 51 -3.16 6.92 -3.63
N VAL A 52 -2.47 7.57 -2.69
CA VAL A 52 -2.90 7.69 -1.29
C VAL A 52 -4.29 8.36 -1.15
N PRO A 53 -4.65 9.39 -1.93
CA PRO A 53 -5.99 9.96 -1.88
C PRO A 53 -7.10 8.95 -2.27
N ARG A 54 -6.87 8.15 -3.31
CA ARG A 54 -7.82 7.09 -3.72
C ARG A 54 -7.90 5.99 -2.66
N LEU A 55 -6.76 5.60 -2.08
CA LEU A 55 -6.69 4.63 -0.99
C LEU A 55 -7.56 5.07 0.21
N GLN A 56 -7.48 6.35 0.59
CA GLN A 56 -8.29 6.90 1.67
C GLN A 56 -9.77 6.94 1.36
N LYS A 57 -10.14 7.34 0.14
CA LYS A 57 -11.54 7.33 -0.28
C LYS A 57 -12.14 5.93 -0.11
N ASN A 58 -11.42 4.91 -0.57
CA ASN A 58 -11.83 3.52 -0.42
C ASN A 58 -11.89 3.08 1.06
N PHE A 59 -10.95 3.55 1.89
CA PHE A 59 -10.98 3.31 3.34
C PHE A 59 -12.15 4.00 4.05
N ALA A 60 -12.49 5.23 3.68
CA ALA A 60 -13.61 5.99 4.22
C ALA A 60 -14.95 5.30 3.88
N GLU A 61 -15.10 4.83 2.64
CA GLU A 61 -16.23 3.99 2.20
C GLU A 61 -16.34 2.71 3.03
N PHE A 62 -15.22 2.05 3.34
CA PHE A 62 -15.19 0.86 4.19
C PHE A 62 -15.50 1.14 5.67
N SER A 63 -14.98 2.24 6.22
CA SER A 63 -15.01 2.53 7.66
C SER A 63 -16.19 3.40 8.10
N SER A 64 -17.04 3.87 7.17
CA SER A 64 -18.09 4.87 7.43
C SER A 64 -17.55 6.16 8.08
N SER A 65 -16.27 6.45 7.91
CA SER A 65 -15.60 7.63 8.46
C SER A 65 -15.59 8.78 7.46
N THR A 66 -15.60 10.02 7.96
CA THR A 66 -15.61 11.25 7.16
C THR A 66 -14.26 11.97 7.18
N GLU A 67 -13.16 11.28 7.44
CA GLU A 67 -11.86 11.96 7.62
C GLU A 67 -11.34 12.52 6.27
N GLU A 68 -11.34 13.85 6.16
CA GLU A 68 -10.82 14.61 5.01
C GLU A 68 -9.29 14.86 5.08
N GLN A 69 -8.61 14.45 6.17
CA GLN A 69 -7.19 14.75 6.38
C GLN A 69 -6.29 13.53 6.18
N ILE A 70 -5.27 13.70 5.33
CA ILE A 70 -4.24 12.68 5.09
C ILE A 70 -3.24 12.66 6.25
N PHE A 71 -3.28 11.60 7.06
CA PHE A 71 -2.23 11.29 8.04
C PHE A 71 -1.28 10.23 7.46
N PRO A 72 -0.04 10.59 7.06
CA PRO A 72 0.90 9.64 6.46
C PRO A 72 1.21 8.44 7.36
N GLU A 73 1.15 8.63 8.68
CA GLU A 73 1.36 7.61 9.69
C GLU A 73 0.28 6.52 9.66
N MET A 74 -0.89 6.85 9.10
CA MET A 74 -2.04 5.95 8.96
C MET A 74 -2.05 5.18 7.63
N ILE A 75 -1.12 5.47 6.71
CA ILE A 75 -1.02 4.77 5.42
C ILE A 75 -0.98 3.24 5.59
N PRO A 76 -0.22 2.66 6.55
CA PRO A 76 -0.27 1.22 6.81
C PRO A 76 -1.65 0.72 7.29
N ALA A 77 -2.45 1.54 7.94
CA ALA A 77 -3.81 1.16 8.35
C ALA A 77 -4.79 1.17 7.17
N TYR A 78 -4.62 2.12 6.24
CA TYR A 78 -5.50 2.25 5.07
C TYR A 78 -5.40 1.06 4.10
N ILE A 79 -4.30 0.31 4.11
CA ILE A 79 -4.12 -0.87 3.27
C ILE A 79 -4.74 -2.15 3.85
N ILE A 80 -5.11 -2.18 5.15
CA ILE A 80 -5.62 -3.39 5.81
C ILE A 80 -6.89 -3.93 5.11
N PRO A 81 -7.90 -3.11 4.78
CA PRO A 81 -9.09 -3.61 4.08
C PRO A 81 -8.76 -4.25 2.73
N PHE A 82 -7.77 -3.71 2.01
CA PHE A 82 -7.32 -4.24 0.72
C PHE A 82 -6.61 -5.58 0.86
N ILE A 83 -5.74 -5.73 1.86
CA ILE A 83 -5.09 -7.01 2.14
C ILE A 83 -6.15 -8.07 2.49
N ILE A 84 -7.15 -7.71 3.31
CA ILE A 84 -8.21 -8.65 3.71
C ILE A 84 -9.13 -9.02 2.54
N SER A 85 -9.49 -8.07 1.68
CA SER A 85 -10.34 -8.34 0.51
C SER A 85 -9.64 -9.20 -0.53
N HIS A 86 -8.32 -9.03 -0.70
CA HIS A 86 -7.52 -9.79 -1.66
C HIS A 86 -6.93 -11.09 -1.09
N GLN A 87 -6.89 -11.28 0.23
CA GLN A 87 -6.56 -12.57 0.86
C GLN A 87 -7.58 -13.68 0.56
N LYS A 88 -8.80 -13.33 0.17
CA LYS A 88 -9.84 -14.30 -0.22
C LYS A 88 -9.77 -14.74 -1.68
N VAL A 89 -8.76 -14.30 -2.45
CA VAL A 89 -8.62 -14.58 -3.89
C VAL A 89 -7.42 -15.49 -4.18
N CYS A 90 -6.93 -16.25 -3.20
CA CYS A 90 -5.99 -17.36 -3.39
C CYS A 90 -6.61 -18.68 -2.91
#